data_AF-A0A8T5B673-F1
#
_entry.id   AF-A0A8T5B673-F1
#
_cell.length_a   1.000
_cell.length_b   1.000
_cell.length_c   1.000
_cell.angle_alpha   90.00
_cell.angle_beta   90.00
_cell.angle_gamma   90.00
#
_symmetry.space_group_name_H-M   'P 1'
#
loop_
_entity.id
_entity.type
_entity.pdbx_description
1 polymer ?
#
loop_
_entity_poly.entity_id
_entity_poly.type
_entity_poly.pdbx_seq_one_letter_code
_entity_poly.pdbx_strand_id
1 'polypeptide(L)'
;LTLALTHFINIVFALVAGEEDLQTLKQLGGTTFTLQLAISEGVMTEDPMLYALIQIDNEYTLNYLESFMLKANVLKEIIRKKDFDGFIEFYKATRDLLSRDEEFPTAYERIYRALKVL
;
A
#
# COMPACT_ATOMS: atom_id res chain seq x y z
N LEU A 1 4.16 13.51 2.67
CA LEU A 1 4.34 12.05 2.56
C LEU A 1 3.09 11.28 2.94
N THR A 2 2.67 11.28 4.22
CA THR A 2 1.66 10.34 4.76
C THR A 2 0.32 10.37 4.02
N LEU A 3 -0.35 11.52 3.88
CA LEU A 3 -1.65 11.57 3.20
C LEU A 3 -1.53 11.33 1.69
N ALA A 4 -0.67 12.08 1.02
CA ALA A 4 -0.50 11.99 -0.44
C ALA A 4 -0.15 10.57 -0.90
N LEU A 5 0.88 9.94 -0.34
CA LEU A 5 1.29 8.61 -0.79
C LEU A 5 0.27 7.53 -0.38
N THR A 6 -0.29 7.60 0.83
CA THR A 6 -1.23 6.58 1.31
C THR A 6 -2.52 6.59 0.49
N HIS A 7 -3.09 7.77 0.23
CA HIS A 7 -4.30 7.86 -0.62
C HIS A 7 -4.01 7.48 -2.07
N PHE A 8 -2.84 7.87 -2.61
CA PHE A 8 -2.43 7.45 -3.95
C PHE A 8 -2.39 5.91 -4.08
N ILE A 9 -1.77 5.22 -3.12
CA ILE A 9 -1.71 3.75 -3.10
C ILE A 9 -3.11 3.15 -3.07
N ASN A 10 -4.00 3.66 -2.22
CA ASN A 10 -5.37 3.14 -2.11
C ASN A 10 -6.20 3.40 -3.38
N ILE A 11 -6.06 4.56 -4.02
CA ILE A 11 -6.75 4.89 -5.29
C ILE A 11 -6.29 3.94 -6.40
N VAL A 12 -4.97 3.77 -6.57
CA VAL A 12 -4.41 2.88 -7.60
C VAL A 12 -4.76 1.42 -7.32
N PHE A 13 -4.70 0.98 -6.06
CA PHE A 13 -5.10 -0.37 -5.68
C PHE A 13 -6.59 -0.61 -5.95
N ALA A 14 -7.48 0.33 -5.60
CA ALA A 14 -8.91 0.23 -5.87
C ALA A 14 -9.20 0.12 -7.37
N LEU A 15 -8.51 0.90 -8.20
CA LEU A 15 -8.63 0.82 -9.65
C LEU A 15 -8.26 -0.59 -10.16
N VAL A 16 -7.08 -1.09 -9.80
CA VAL A 16 -6.61 -2.40 -10.24
C VAL A 16 -7.51 -3.53 -9.73
N ALA A 17 -7.95 -3.47 -8.47
CA ALA A 17 -8.84 -4.50 -7.91
C ALA A 17 -10.26 -4.42 -8.50
N GLY A 18 -10.75 -3.22 -8.83
CA GLY A 18 -12.08 -2.98 -9.40
C GLY A 18 -12.20 -3.36 -10.88
N GLU A 19 -11.08 -3.52 -11.59
CA GLU A 19 -11.04 -4.07 -12.95
C GLU A 19 -11.22 -5.60 -12.99
N GLU A 20 -11.17 -6.27 -11.84
CA GLU A 20 -11.29 -7.72 -11.68
C GLU A 20 -12.64 -8.11 -11.03
N ASP A 21 -12.94 -9.41 -10.93
CA ASP A 21 -14.10 -9.88 -10.16
C ASP A 21 -13.86 -9.76 -8.65
N LEU A 22 -14.34 -8.66 -8.07
CA LEU A 22 -14.25 -8.37 -6.64
C LEU A 22 -14.82 -9.48 -5.75
N GLN A 23 -15.83 -10.23 -6.21
CA GLN A 23 -16.39 -11.31 -5.40
C GLN A 23 -15.39 -12.46 -5.28
N THR A 24 -14.78 -12.87 -6.39
CA THR A 24 -13.70 -13.85 -6.40
C THR A 24 -12.49 -13.37 -5.59
N LEU A 25 -12.07 -12.11 -5.75
CA LEU A 25 -10.95 -11.56 -4.98
C LEU A 25 -11.22 -11.58 -3.46
N LYS A 26 -12.44 -11.25 -3.01
CA LYS A 26 -12.83 -11.34 -1.59
C LYS A 26 -12.80 -12.77 -1.05
N GLN A 27 -13.11 -13.77 -1.87
CA GLN A 27 -13.04 -15.18 -1.48
C GLN A 27 -11.59 -15.69 -1.37
N LEU A 28 -10.69 -15.20 -2.22
CA LEU A 28 -9.31 -15.70 -2.32
C LEU A 28 -8.28 -14.87 -1.54
N GLY A 29 -8.56 -13.58 -1.27
CA GLY A 29 -7.55 -12.60 -0.86
C GLY A 29 -6.98 -12.76 0.56
N GLY A 30 -7.60 -13.56 1.42
CA GLY A 30 -7.18 -13.69 2.80
C GLY A 30 -7.24 -12.37 3.59
N THR A 31 -6.71 -12.37 4.81
CA THR A 31 -6.91 -11.27 5.77
C THR A 31 -6.27 -9.95 5.35
N THR A 32 -5.05 -9.99 4.80
CA THR A 32 -4.34 -8.77 4.35
C THR A 32 -5.07 -8.07 3.21
N PHE A 33 -5.55 -8.84 2.21
CA PHE A 33 -6.33 -8.27 1.12
C PHE A 33 -7.64 -7.69 1.63
N THR A 34 -8.37 -8.39 2.50
CA THR A 34 -9.63 -7.89 3.07
C THR A 34 -9.43 -6.54 3.75
N LEU A 35 -8.40 -6.41 4.59
CA LEU A 35 -8.10 -5.14 5.25
C LEU A 35 -7.72 -4.04 4.24
N GLN A 36 -6.85 -4.35 3.27
CA GLN A 36 -6.42 -3.39 2.25
C GLN A 36 -7.59 -2.92 1.38
N LEU A 37 -8.49 -3.84 1.01
CA LEU A 37 -9.68 -3.55 0.24
C LEU A 37 -10.65 -2.68 1.05
N ALA A 38 -10.91 -2.99 2.32
CA ALA A 38 -11.78 -2.18 3.18
C ALA A 38 -11.27 -0.74 3.33
N ILE A 39 -9.95 -0.56 3.51
CA ILE A 39 -9.32 0.77 3.54
C ILE A 39 -9.54 1.49 2.21
N SER A 40 -9.33 0.80 1.09
CA SER A 40 -9.43 1.38 -0.24
C SER A 40 -10.89 1.73 -0.61
N GLU A 41 -11.84 0.86 -0.30
CA GLU A 41 -13.29 1.12 -0.42
C GLU A 41 -13.68 2.34 0.43
N GLY A 42 -13.20 2.44 1.68
CA GLY A 42 -13.41 3.60 2.53
C GLY A 42 -12.92 4.90 1.89
N VAL A 43 -11.70 4.92 1.34
CA VAL A 43 -11.17 6.08 0.58
C VAL A 43 -12.09 6.42 -0.60
N MET A 44 -12.66 5.43 -1.30
CA MET A 44 -13.52 5.67 -2.46
C MET A 44 -14.92 6.21 -2.07
N THR A 45 -15.31 6.18 -0.79
CA THR A 45 -16.59 6.74 -0.32
C THR A 45 -16.55 8.23 0.03
N GLU A 46 -15.35 8.80 0.13
CA GLU A 46 -15.14 10.22 0.49
C GLU A 46 -15.27 11.16 -0.73
N ASP A 47 -15.28 12.47 -0.49
CA ASP A 47 -15.38 13.49 -1.54
C ASP A 47 -14.13 13.51 -2.44
N PRO A 48 -14.25 13.30 -3.77
CA PRO A 48 -13.11 13.36 -4.69
C PRO A 48 -12.38 14.71 -4.69
N MET A 49 -13.06 15.82 -4.38
CA MET A 49 -12.43 17.14 -4.26
C MET A 49 -11.38 17.17 -3.15
N LEU A 50 -11.62 16.47 -2.04
CA LEU A 50 -10.65 16.36 -0.94
C LEU A 50 -9.34 15.73 -1.43
N TYR A 51 -9.42 14.65 -2.20
CA TYR A 51 -8.22 13.98 -2.72
C TYR A 51 -7.55 14.78 -3.83
N ALA A 52 -8.29 15.49 -4.67
CA ALA A 52 -7.71 16.42 -5.63
C ALA A 52 -6.86 17.48 -4.92
N LEU A 53 -7.36 18.08 -3.83
CA LEU A 53 -6.59 19.04 -3.03
C LEU A 53 -5.34 18.40 -2.41
N ILE A 54 -5.46 17.21 -1.82
CA ILE A 54 -4.32 16.49 -1.21
C ILE A 54 -3.24 16.15 -2.25
N GLN A 55 -3.64 15.70 -3.44
CA GLN A 55 -2.72 15.18 -4.46
C GLN A 55 -2.12 16.29 -5.34
N ILE A 56 -2.93 17.27 -5.74
CA ILE A 56 -2.55 18.27 -6.75
C ILE A 56 -1.96 19.52 -6.09
N ASP A 57 -2.54 19.97 -4.97
CA ASP A 57 -2.19 21.27 -4.37
C ASP A 57 -0.92 21.21 -3.49
N ASN A 58 -0.36 20.02 -3.27
CA ASN A 58 0.85 19.82 -2.48
C ASN A 58 2.09 19.68 -3.36
N GLU A 59 2.95 20.69 -3.36
CA GLU A 59 4.20 20.77 -4.15
C GLU A 59 5.18 19.60 -3.90
N TYR A 60 5.11 18.94 -2.74
CA TYR A 60 5.98 17.82 -2.41
C TYR A 60 5.42 16.47 -2.85
N THR A 61 4.14 16.40 -3.22
CA THR A 61 3.48 15.14 -3.59
C THR A 61 4.23 14.44 -4.72
N LEU A 62 4.57 15.17 -5.78
CA LEU A 62 5.29 14.60 -6.94
C LEU A 62 6.60 13.93 -6.54
N ASN A 63 7.42 14.58 -5.71
CA ASN A 63 8.71 14.01 -5.26
C ASN A 63 8.52 12.67 -4.52
N TYR A 64 7.48 12.56 -3.69
CA TYR A 64 7.18 11.30 -2.98
C TYR A 64 6.61 10.23 -3.91
N LEU A 65 5.79 10.60 -4.88
CA LEU A 65 5.26 9.67 -5.88
C LEU A 65 6.38 9.15 -6.79
N GLU A 66 7.27 10.00 -7.28
CA GLU A 66 8.44 9.58 -8.06
C GLU A 66 9.34 8.63 -7.26
N SER A 67 9.61 8.96 -5.99
CA SER A 67 10.38 8.12 -5.08
C SER A 67 9.73 6.75 -4.85
N PHE A 68 8.39 6.70 -4.76
CA PHE A 68 7.63 5.45 -4.67
C PHE A 68 7.73 4.65 -5.97
N MET A 69 7.48 5.29 -7.12
CA MET A 69 7.53 4.63 -8.43
C MET A 69 8.90 4.05 -8.75
N LEU A 70 9.98 4.76 -8.39
CA LEU A 70 11.34 4.26 -8.55
C LEU A 70 11.56 2.98 -7.73
N LYS A 71 11.17 2.97 -6.45
CA LYS A 71 11.31 1.79 -5.57
C LYS A 71 10.42 0.63 -6.01
N ALA A 72 9.18 0.92 -6.40
CA ALA A 72 8.25 -0.07 -6.94
C ALA A 72 8.80 -0.71 -8.21
N ASN A 73 9.41 0.09 -9.10
CA ASN A 73 10.04 -0.42 -10.32
C ASN A 73 11.25 -1.30 -10.00
N VAL A 74 12.11 -0.94 -9.03
CA VAL A 74 13.21 -1.80 -8.59
C VAL A 74 12.70 -3.16 -8.11
N LEU A 75 11.69 -3.19 -7.25
CA LEU A 75 11.10 -4.44 -6.76
C LEU A 75 10.46 -5.26 -7.90
N LYS A 76 9.73 -4.61 -8.81
CA LYS A 76 9.16 -5.25 -10.00
C LYS A 76 10.24 -5.89 -10.87
N GLU A 77 11.39 -5.23 -11.04
CA GLU A 77 12.51 -5.74 -11.82
C GLU A 77 13.16 -6.96 -11.18
N ILE A 78 13.32 -6.99 -9.85
CA ILE A 78 13.78 -8.16 -9.10
C ILE A 78 12.83 -9.34 -9.33
N ILE A 79 11.51 -9.12 -9.19
CA ILE A 79 10.48 -10.14 -9.43
C ILE A 79 10.52 -10.65 -10.87
N ARG A 80 10.61 -9.74 -11.85
CA ARG A 80 10.67 -10.08 -13.28
C ARG A 80 11.85 -10.98 -13.62
N LYS A 81 13.00 -10.72 -13.00
CA LYS A 81 14.23 -11.53 -13.16
C LYS A 81 14.19 -12.85 -12.39
N LYS A 82 13.17 -13.08 -11.55
CA LYS A 82 13.09 -14.19 -10.60
C LYS A 82 14.32 -14.26 -9.69
N ASP A 83 14.84 -13.09 -9.33
CA ASP A 83 16.01 -12.93 -8.46
C ASP A 83 15.60 -13.11 -7.00
N PHE A 84 15.64 -14.37 -6.53
CA PHE A 84 15.23 -14.74 -5.19
C PHE A 84 16.11 -14.09 -4.11
N ASP A 85 17.43 -14.10 -4.31
CA ASP A 85 18.36 -13.52 -3.35
C ASP A 85 18.20 -11.99 -3.28
N GLY A 86 18.09 -11.33 -4.44
CA GLY A 86 17.82 -9.91 -4.52
C GLY A 86 16.50 -9.51 -3.86
N PHE A 87 15.46 -10.34 -3.95
CA PHE A 87 14.20 -10.11 -3.23
C PHE A 87 14.39 -10.19 -1.71
N ILE A 88 15.09 -11.23 -1.22
CA ILE A 88 15.35 -11.43 0.21
C ILE A 88 16.17 -10.25 0.76
N GLU A 89 17.18 -9.80 0.03
CA GLU A 89 18.00 -8.64 0.39
C GLU A 89 17.17 -7.35 0.44
N PHE A 90 16.40 -7.07 -0.60
CA PHE A 90 15.50 -5.90 -0.65
C PHE A 90 14.51 -5.89 0.52
N TYR A 91 13.92 -7.05 0.82
CA TYR A 91 12.97 -7.20 1.93
C TYR A 91 13.64 -6.97 3.28
N LYS A 92 14.81 -7.58 3.54
CA LYS A 92 15.54 -7.40 4.80
C LYS A 92 15.95 -5.95 5.00
N ALA A 93 16.51 -5.30 3.98
CA ALA A 93 16.88 -3.89 4.05
C ALA A 93 15.65 -3.00 4.35
N THR A 94 14.51 -3.26 3.73
CA THR A 94 13.26 -2.53 4.00
C THR A 94 12.77 -2.76 5.43
N ARG A 95 12.84 -4.01 5.91
CA ARG A 95 12.47 -4.36 7.27
C ARG A 95 13.37 -3.66 8.29
N ASP A 96 14.67 -3.59 8.06
CA ASP A 96 15.63 -2.97 8.97
C ASP A 96 15.46 -1.44 9.07
N LEU A 97 14.88 -0.81 8.03
CA LEU A 97 14.46 0.60 8.09
C LEU A 97 13.25 0.78 9.02
N LEU A 98 12.26 -0.11 8.93
CA LEU A 98 11.03 -0.06 9.74
C LEU A 98 11.22 -0.55 11.17
N SER A 99 12.15 -1.47 11.42
CA SER A 99 12.39 -2.05 12.74
C SER A 99 12.97 -1.05 13.76
N ARG A 100 13.23 0.18 13.32
CA ARG A 100 13.64 1.31 14.18
C ARG A 100 12.44 1.95 14.90
N ASP A 101 11.23 1.69 14.42
CA ASP A 101 9.99 2.11 15.07
C ASP A 101 9.72 1.21 16.29
N GLU A 102 9.49 1.82 17.45
CA GLU A 102 9.17 1.14 18.71
C GLU A 102 7.89 0.30 18.60
N GLU A 103 6.96 0.67 17.73
CA GLU A 103 5.71 -0.06 17.52
C GLU A 103 5.88 -1.27 16.59
N PHE A 104 6.98 -1.37 15.84
CA PHE A 104 7.22 -2.41 14.84
C PHE A 104 7.05 -3.85 15.38
N PRO A 105 7.56 -4.21 16.58
CA PRO A 105 7.37 -5.55 17.14
C PRO A 105 5.90 -5.96 17.33
N THR A 106 4.99 -4.98 17.45
CA THR A 106 3.55 -5.20 17.65
C THR A 106 2.71 -5.00 16.39
N ALA A 107 3.35 -4.73 15.24
CA ALA A 107 2.67 -4.39 14.00
C ALA A 107 1.64 -5.45 13.56
N TYR A 108 1.98 -6.73 13.69
CA TYR A 108 1.07 -7.83 13.33
C TYR A 108 -0.15 -7.91 14.26
N GLU A 109 0.05 -7.66 15.57
CA GLU A 109 -1.07 -7.64 16.53
C GLU A 109 -2.04 -6.49 16.22
N ARG A 110 -1.52 -5.33 15.83
CA ARG A 110 -2.33 -4.17 15.44
C ARG A 110 -3.18 -4.47 14.21
N ILE A 111 -2.62 -5.15 13.20
CA ILE A 111 -3.37 -5.63 12.03
C ILE A 111 -4.51 -6.54 12.47
N TYR A 112 -4.24 -7.50 13.37
CA TYR A 112 -5.27 -8.41 13.86
C TYR A 112 -6.37 -7.73 14.68
N ARG A 113 -6.01 -6.72 15.48
CA ARG A 113 -6.99 -5.90 16.21
C ARG A 113 -7.86 -5.09 15.25
N ALA A 114 -7.28 -4.53 14.19
CA ALA A 114 -8.05 -3.84 13.14
C ALA A 114 -9.00 -4.78 12.40
N LEU A 115 -8.56 -6.01 12.09
CA LEU A 115 -9.42 -7.02 11.46
C LEU A 115 -10.60 -7.46 12.33
N LYS A 116 -10.45 -7.47 13.66
CA LYS A 116 -11.54 -7.84 14.59
C LYS A 116 -12.68 -6.82 14.66
N VAL A 117 -12.46 -5.59 14.19
CA VAL A 117 -13.46 -4.53 14.23
C VAL A 117 -14.09 -4.26 12.85
N LEU A 118 -13.64 -4.96 11.81
CA LEU A 118 -14.29 -5.04 10.49
C LEU A 118 -15.40 -6.09 10.53
#